data_AF-A0A849EKQ3-F1
#
_entry.id   AF-A0A849EKQ3-F1
#
_cell.length_a   1.000
_cell.length_b   1.000
_cell.length_c   1.000
_cell.angle_alpha   90.00
_cell.angle_beta   90.00
_cell.angle_gamma   90.00
#
_symmetry.space_group_name_H-M   'P 1'
#
loop_
_entity.id
_entity.type
_entity.pdbx_description
1 polymer ?
#
loop_
_entity_poly.entity_id
_entity_poly.type
_entity_poly.pdbx_seq_one_letter_code
_entity_poly.pdbx_strand_id
1 'polypeptide(L)'
;MKTIKSITAIALLFGSALSFAHTTPSVNPDNNSGISVAADADHKPYFRKAGDKLFMNFFNQELGDVRIKVIDSENRILFNEILKDRLVVEKAFNFSSAEKDSYKVVVENGEEAYYEYFVVK
;
A
#
# COMPACT_ATOMS: atom_id res chain seq x y z
N MET A 1 -27.18 25.82 11.45
CA MET A 1 -27.28 24.55 10.69
C MET A 1 -25.93 24.30 10.05
N LYS A 2 -25.22 23.23 10.45
CA LYS A 2 -23.91 22.85 9.86
C LYS A 2 -24.18 21.96 8.65
N THR A 3 -23.73 22.38 7.47
CA THR A 3 -23.87 21.62 6.23
C THR A 3 -22.79 20.54 6.16
N ILE A 4 -23.21 19.29 6.08
CA ILE A 4 -22.33 18.14 5.88
C ILE A 4 -22.00 18.08 4.38
N LYS A 5 -20.75 18.37 4.02
CA LYS A 5 -20.27 18.18 2.66
C LYS A 5 -19.86 16.72 2.49
N SER A 6 -20.59 15.98 1.66
CA SER A 6 -20.24 14.60 1.25
C SER A 6 -18.89 14.61 0.53
N ILE A 7 -17.94 13.80 1.01
CA ILE A 7 -16.67 13.54 0.32
C ILE A 7 -16.88 12.29 -0.54
N THR A 8 -16.96 12.46 -1.85
CA THR A 8 -17.00 11.34 -2.80
C THR A 8 -15.58 10.84 -3.04
N ALA A 9 -15.26 9.64 -2.54
CA ALA A 9 -14.03 8.93 -2.89
C ALA A 9 -14.25 8.16 -4.20
N ILE A 10 -13.60 8.57 -5.29
CA ILE A 10 -13.58 7.82 -6.55
C ILE A 10 -12.36 6.88 -6.51
N ALA A 11 -12.61 5.59 -6.36
CA ALA A 11 -11.59 4.56 -6.53
C ALA A 11 -11.40 4.27 -8.03
N LEU A 12 -10.30 4.73 -8.62
CA LEU A 12 -9.89 4.33 -9.97
C LEU A 12 -9.15 2.99 -9.88
N LEU A 13 -9.81 1.92 -10.30
CA LEU A 13 -9.17 0.62 -10.53
C LEU A 13 -8.43 0.68 -11.87
N PHE A 14 -7.11 0.82 -11.84
CA PHE A 14 -6.29 0.55 -13.02
C PHE A 14 -6.29 -0.97 -13.25
N GLY A 15 -7.03 -1.43 -14.26
CA GLY A 15 -6.95 -2.80 -14.74
C GLY A 15 -5.59 -3.04 -15.38
N SER A 16 -4.75 -3.85 -14.77
CA SER A 16 -3.52 -4.31 -15.41
C SER A 16 -3.87 -5.30 -16.52
N ALA A 17 -3.59 -4.95 -17.76
CA ALA A 17 -3.62 -5.88 -18.88
C ALA A 17 -2.40 -6.82 -18.75
N LEU A 18 -2.63 -8.08 -18.34
CA LEU A 18 -1.61 -9.12 -18.44
C LEU A 18 -1.72 -9.79 -19.81
N SER A 19 -0.98 -9.27 -20.78
CA SER A 19 -0.53 -10.05 -21.93
C SER A 19 0.99 -10.00 -21.95
N PHE A 20 1.62 -11.00 -21.32
CA PHE A 20 3.03 -11.27 -21.54
C PHE A 20 3.13 -12.50 -22.44
N ALA A 21 3.51 -12.25 -23.69
CA ALA A 21 3.85 -13.28 -24.65
C ALA A 21 5.10 -14.05 -24.19
N HIS A 22 5.02 -15.37 -24.32
CA HIS A 22 6.05 -16.34 -23.98
C HIS A 22 7.27 -16.21 -24.90
N THR A 23 8.45 -15.91 -24.34
CA THR A 23 9.75 -16.40 -24.87
C THR A 23 10.66 -16.67 -23.67
N THR A 24 11.16 -17.90 -23.54
CA THR A 24 12.19 -18.26 -22.54
C THR A 24 13.57 -18.16 -23.21
N PRO A 25 14.50 -17.35 -22.69
CA PRO A 25 15.90 -17.50 -23.03
C PRO A 25 16.45 -18.68 -22.22
N SER A 26 16.91 -19.71 -22.91
CA SER A 26 17.76 -20.76 -22.34
C SER A 26 19.04 -20.11 -21.79
N VAL A 27 19.26 -20.23 -20.48
CA VAL A 27 20.51 -19.83 -19.81
C VAL A 27 21.19 -21.10 -19.30
N ASN A 28 22.44 -21.29 -19.73
CA ASN A 28 23.33 -22.37 -19.32
C ASN A 28 23.77 -22.14 -17.86
N PRO A 29 23.74 -23.12 -16.95
CA PRO A 29 24.12 -22.89 -15.57
C PRO A 29 25.64 -22.95 -15.44
N ASP A 30 26.28 -21.79 -15.28
CA ASP A 30 27.68 -21.73 -14.86
C ASP A 30 27.72 -21.75 -13.32
N ASN A 31 28.18 -22.87 -12.80
CA ASN A 31 28.11 -23.22 -11.38
C ASN A 31 29.34 -22.66 -10.67
N ASN A 32 29.34 -21.37 -10.29
CA ASN A 32 30.08 -20.84 -9.12
C ASN A 32 29.98 -19.31 -9.03
N SER A 33 28.91 -18.83 -8.39
CA SER A 33 28.94 -17.57 -7.65
C SER A 33 27.82 -17.62 -6.63
N GLY A 34 28.13 -18.17 -5.45
CA GLY A 34 27.22 -18.21 -4.31
C GLY A 34 26.88 -16.80 -3.85
N ILE A 35 25.88 -16.20 -4.48
CA ILE A 35 25.13 -15.10 -3.90
C ILE A 35 24.07 -15.77 -3.01
N SER A 36 24.42 -16.01 -1.75
CA SER A 36 23.41 -16.22 -0.72
C SER A 36 22.67 -14.90 -0.54
N VAL A 37 21.58 -14.70 -1.28
CA VAL A 37 20.59 -13.70 -0.90
C VAL A 37 20.01 -14.21 0.42
N ALA A 38 20.44 -13.61 1.53
CA ALA A 38 19.85 -13.88 2.83
C ALA A 38 18.35 -13.59 2.71
N ALA A 39 17.55 -14.65 2.68
CA ALA A 39 16.11 -14.61 2.46
C ALA A 39 15.36 -14.23 3.75
N ASP A 40 15.87 -13.24 4.48
CA ASP A 40 15.09 -12.47 5.45
C ASP A 40 14.64 -11.18 4.74
N ALA A 41 13.81 -11.36 3.71
CA ALA A 41 13.11 -10.24 3.13
C ALA A 41 12.00 -9.86 4.11
N ASP A 42 12.24 -8.82 4.89
CA ASP A 42 11.24 -8.21 5.75
C ASP A 42 10.10 -7.71 4.82
N HIS A 43 8.94 -8.38 4.82
CA HIS A 43 7.83 -8.14 3.88
C HIS A 43 7.04 -6.87 4.24
N LYS A 44 7.73 -5.80 4.64
CA LYS A 44 7.11 -4.56 5.10
C LYS A 44 6.54 -3.78 3.91
N PRO A 45 5.38 -3.12 4.06
CA PRO A 45 4.87 -2.20 3.06
C PRO A 45 5.88 -1.10 2.75
N TYR A 46 6.03 -0.78 1.46
CA TYR A 46 6.82 0.35 1.00
C TYR A 46 5.95 1.59 0.86
N PHE A 47 6.40 2.70 1.43
CA PHE A 47 5.72 4.00 1.37
C PHE A 47 6.55 5.04 0.63
N ARG A 48 5.87 5.86 -0.19
CA ARG A 48 6.50 6.99 -0.89
C ARG A 48 5.61 8.22 -0.82
N LYS A 49 6.17 9.33 -0.33
CA LYS A 49 5.53 10.65 -0.33
C LYS A 49 5.88 11.39 -1.61
N ALA A 50 4.89 11.98 -2.29
CA ALA A 50 5.13 12.87 -3.42
C ALA A 50 4.01 13.92 -3.52
N GLY A 51 4.38 15.19 -3.31
CA GLY A 51 3.41 16.28 -3.17
C GLY A 51 2.40 15.98 -2.07
N ASP A 52 1.12 16.16 -2.37
CA ASP A 52 0.01 15.92 -1.43
C ASP A 52 -0.44 14.45 -1.39
N LYS A 53 0.40 13.52 -1.86
CA LYS A 53 0.05 12.10 -1.97
C LYS A 53 1.01 11.21 -1.19
N LEU A 54 0.45 10.19 -0.56
CA LEU A 54 1.18 9.04 -0.04
C LEU A 54 0.85 7.82 -0.90
N PHE A 55 1.88 7.21 -1.48
CA PHE A 55 1.77 5.96 -2.21
C PHE A 55 2.23 4.82 -1.31
N MET A 56 1.54 3.68 -1.41
CA MET A 56 1.83 2.46 -0.67
C MET A 56 1.79 1.27 -1.63
N ASN A 57 2.80 0.40 -1.54
CA ASN A 57 2.81 -0.92 -2.17
C ASN A 57 3.14 -1.96 -1.09
N PHE A 58 2.41 -3.06 -1.06
CA PHE A 58 2.64 -4.19 -0.16
C PHE A 58 2.51 -5.49 -0.94
N PHE A 59 3.55 -6.33 -0.85
CA PHE A 59 3.58 -7.67 -1.42
C PHE A 59 3.13 -8.69 -0.36
N ASN A 60 1.84 -9.00 -0.39
CA ASN A 60 1.15 -9.86 0.59
C ASN A 60 1.30 -11.33 0.20
N GLN A 61 2.48 -11.91 0.46
CA GLN A 61 2.83 -13.27 0.05
C GLN A 61 1.91 -14.36 0.61
N GLU A 62 1.44 -14.16 1.84
CA GLU A 62 0.58 -15.12 2.54
C GLU A 62 -0.86 -15.09 2.05
N LEU A 63 -1.21 -14.13 1.18
CA LEU A 63 -2.56 -13.90 0.67
C LEU A 63 -3.60 -13.66 1.78
N GLY A 64 -3.16 -13.30 2.98
CA GLY A 64 -4.03 -12.96 4.11
C GLY A 64 -4.83 -11.68 3.88
N ASP A 65 -5.84 -11.47 4.74
CA ASP A 65 -6.64 -10.25 4.73
C ASP A 65 -5.76 -9.03 5.10
N VAL A 66 -5.72 -8.03 4.22
CA VAL A 66 -5.00 -6.77 4.47
C VAL A 66 -5.99 -5.68 4.85
N ARG A 67 -5.88 -5.16 6.07
CA ARG A 67 -6.68 -4.03 6.53
C ARG A 67 -5.88 -2.73 6.44
N ILE A 68 -6.48 -1.72 5.81
CA ILE A 68 -5.88 -0.39 5.67
C ILE A 68 -6.77 0.62 6.38
N LYS A 69 -6.19 1.44 7.26
CA LYS A 69 -6.88 2.56 7.93
C LYS A 69 -6.16 3.88 7.69
N VAL A 70 -6.91 4.97 7.65
CA VAL A 70 -6.35 6.33 7.81
C VAL A 70 -6.99 6.95 9.03
N ILE A 71 -6.16 7.40 9.96
CA ILE A 71 -6.55 7.92 11.27
C ILE A 71 -5.99 9.33 11.42
N ASP A 72 -6.77 10.27 11.93
CA ASP A 72 -6.31 11.64 12.22
C ASP A 72 -5.75 11.80 13.64
N SER A 73 -5.31 13.00 14.02
CA SER A 73 -4.70 13.20 15.36
C SER A 73 -5.71 13.09 16.51
N GLU A 74 -7.00 13.24 16.23
CA GLU A 74 -8.11 13.02 17.17
C GLU A 74 -8.48 11.53 17.33
N ASN A 75 -7.72 10.63 16.69
CA ASN A 75 -7.99 9.19 16.63
C ASN A 75 -9.29 8.80 15.92
N ARG A 76 -9.83 9.68 15.04
CA ARG A 76 -10.99 9.35 14.22
C ARG A 76 -10.53 8.54 13.01
N ILE A 77 -11.25 7.45 12.70
CA ILE A 77 -10.99 6.63 11.52
C ILE A 77 -11.67 7.30 10.32
N LEU A 78 -10.87 7.90 9.43
CA LEU A 78 -11.35 8.59 8.23
C LEU A 78 -11.49 7.64 7.03
N PHE A 79 -10.78 6.52 7.07
CA PHE A 79 -10.82 5.48 6.05
C PHE A 79 -10.57 4.11 6.67
N ASN A 80 -11.28 3.10 6.19
CA ASN A 80 -11.09 1.70 6.57
C ASN A 80 -11.48 0.79 5.41
N GLU A 81 -10.58 -0.08 4.98
CA GLU A 81 -10.81 -1.06 3.92
C GLU A 81 -10.15 -2.39 4.30
N ILE A 82 -10.81 -3.50 3.94
CA ILE A 82 -10.24 -4.85 4.05
C ILE A 82 -10.15 -5.42 2.63
N LEU A 83 -8.93 -5.77 2.21
CA LEU A 83 -8.66 -6.43 0.95
C LEU A 83 -8.35 -7.90 1.21
N LYS A 84 -9.12 -8.79 0.57
CA LYS A 84 -8.98 -10.25 0.72
C LYS A 84 -8.32 -10.87 -0.50
N ASP A 85 -7.51 -11.90 -0.28
CA ASP A 85 -6.92 -12.74 -1.34
C ASP A 85 -6.14 -11.92 -2.39
N ARG A 86 -5.40 -10.88 -1.96
CA ARG A 86 -4.63 -10.00 -2.85
C ARG A 86 -3.14 -10.22 -2.64
N LEU A 87 -2.43 -10.67 -3.68
CA LEU A 87 -0.97 -10.81 -3.67
C LEU A 87 -0.25 -9.46 -3.65
N VAL A 88 -0.79 -8.48 -4.38
CA VAL A 88 -0.24 -7.13 -4.48
C VAL A 88 -1.32 -6.15 -4.03
N VAL A 89 -0.99 -5.34 -3.02
CA VAL A 89 -1.85 -4.31 -2.47
C VAL A 89 -1.23 -2.95 -2.70
N GLU A 90 -1.90 -2.12 -3.50
CA GLU A 90 -1.44 -0.79 -3.86
C GLU A 90 -2.50 0.25 -3.52
N LYS A 91 -2.08 1.37 -2.93
CA LYS A 91 -2.94 2.51 -2.62
C LYS A 91 -2.22 3.83 -2.87
N ALA A 92 -3.00 4.82 -3.26
CA ALA A 92 -2.59 6.22 -3.30
C ALA A 92 -3.58 7.01 -2.45
N PHE A 93 -3.09 7.60 -1.36
CA PHE A 93 -3.86 8.47 -0.48
C PHE A 93 -3.63 9.91 -0.94
N ASN A 94 -4.69 10.64 -1.27
CA ASN A 94 -4.62 12.02 -1.71
C ASN A 94 -5.06 12.97 -0.57
N PHE A 95 -4.13 13.76 -0.07
CA PHE A 95 -4.32 14.74 1.01
C PHE A 95 -4.46 16.17 0.49
N SER A 96 -4.60 16.40 -0.83
CA SER A 96 -4.66 17.75 -1.42
C SER A 96 -5.79 18.63 -0.88
N SER A 97 -6.85 18.02 -0.33
CA SER A 97 -7.99 18.72 0.29
C SER A 97 -8.20 18.34 1.76
N ALA A 98 -7.22 17.71 2.38
CA ALA A 98 -7.28 17.34 3.79
C ALA A 98 -7.04 18.59 4.66
N GLU A 99 -7.61 18.59 5.88
CA GLU A 99 -7.34 19.65 6.84
C GLU A 99 -5.89 19.58 7.36
N LYS A 100 -5.42 20.66 7.96
CA LYS A 100 -4.09 20.70 8.58
C LYS A 100 -4.06 19.76 9.77
N ASP A 101 -3.37 18.63 9.62
CA ASP A 101 -3.28 17.60 10.64
C ASP A 101 -2.11 16.62 10.36
N SER A 102 -1.86 15.73 11.31
CA SER A 102 -1.02 14.54 11.17
C SER A 102 -1.89 13.31 10.99
N TYR A 103 -1.91 12.78 9.76
CA TYR A 103 -2.64 11.57 9.42
C TYR A 103 -1.74 10.35 9.55
N LYS A 104 -2.25 9.30 10.19
CA LYS A 104 -1.59 8.00 10.32
C LYS A 104 -2.26 6.98 9.40
N VAL A 105 -1.51 6.47 8.43
CA VAL A 105 -1.89 5.31 7.62
C VAL A 105 -1.44 4.05 8.34
N VAL A 106 -2.37 3.12 8.54
CA VAL A 106 -2.14 1.83 9.19
C VAL A 106 -2.38 0.71 8.18
N VAL A 107 -1.46 -0.24 8.10
CA VAL A 107 -1.57 -1.44 7.26
C VAL A 107 -1.40 -2.66 8.16
N GLU A 108 -2.42 -3.52 8.24
CA GLU A 108 -2.43 -4.73 9.06
C GLU A 108 -2.57 -5.94 8.13
N ASN A 109 -1.73 -6.98 8.28
CA ASN A 109 -1.80 -8.23 7.50
C ASN A 109 -2.26 -9.44 8.35
N GLY A 110 -2.81 -9.19 9.54
CA GLY A 110 -3.26 -10.23 10.47
C GLY A 110 -2.21 -10.62 11.52
N GLU A 111 -0.93 -10.54 11.17
CA GLU A 111 0.19 -10.82 12.08
C GLU A 111 0.86 -9.54 12.59
N GLU A 112 1.13 -8.62 11.66
CA GLU A 112 1.86 -7.38 11.90
C GLU A 112 1.00 -6.16 11.55
N ALA A 113 1.38 -5.02 12.13
CA ALA A 113 0.80 -3.71 11.84
C ALA A 113 1.91 -2.70 11.56
N TYR A 114 1.80 -2.03 10.42
CA TYR A 114 2.76 -1.04 9.94
C TYR A 114 2.11 0.35 9.89
N TYR A 115 2.93 1.37 10.08
CA TYR A 115 2.46 2.74 10.25
C TYR A 115 3.29 3.71 9.42
N GLU A 116 2.61 4.66 8.77
CA GLU A 116 3.24 5.78 8.11
C GLU A 116 2.45 7.06 8.38
N TYR A 117 3.15 8.17 8.62
CA TYR A 117 2.53 9.46 8.92
C TYR A 117 2.61 10.40 7.71
N PHE A 118 1.53 11.13 7.47
CA PHE A 118 1.46 12.19 6.48
C PHE A 118 1.00 13.49 7.15
N VAL A 119 1.84 14.51 7.13
CA VAL A 119 1.54 15.81 7.77
C VAL A 119 1.11 16.81 6.72
N VAL A 120 -0.10 17.34 6.88
CA VAL A 120 -0.64 18.44 6.09
C VAL A 120 -0.41 19.75 6.86
N LYS A 121 0.25 20.73 6.23
CA LYS A 121 0.74 21.96 6.87
C LYS A 121 -0.16 23.16 6.67
#